data_AF-A0A829NQK1-F1
#
_entry.id   AF-A0A829NQK1-F1
#
_cell.length_a   1.000
_cell.length_b   1.000
_cell.length_c   1.000
_cell.angle_alpha   90.00
_cell.angle_beta   90.00
_cell.angle_gamma   90.00
#
_symmetry.space_group_name_H-M   'P 1'
#
loop_
_entity.id
_entity.type
_entity.pdbx_description
1 polymer ?
#
loop_
_entity_poly.entity_id
_entity_poly.type
_entity_poly.pdbx_seq_one_letter_code
_entity_poly.pdbx_strand_id
1 'polypeptide(L)' 'MTNMKVFEPMKINGLELKNRMVVSAMVTNYCTPDGKATEKFIAYHEHKAKGGWAD' A
#
# COMPACT_ATOMS: atom_id res chain seq x y z
N MET A 1 13.62 -21.74 -12.20
CA MET A 1 12.58 -20.98 -11.49
C MET A 1 12.12 -19.88 -12.43
N THR A 2 10.88 -19.96 -12.88
CA THR A 2 10.31 -19.11 -13.92
C THR A 2 10.16 -17.67 -13.45
N ASN A 3 10.29 -16.76 -14.40
CA ASN A 3 10.27 -15.31 -14.23
C ASN A 3 9.02 -14.83 -13.44
N MET A 4 9.20 -14.39 -12.19
CA MET A 4 8.09 -14.16 -11.27
C MET A 4 7.51 -12.75 -11.44
N LYS A 5 6.50 -12.64 -12.30
CA LYS A 5 5.88 -11.37 -12.75
C LYS A 5 5.42 -10.42 -11.64
N VAL A 6 5.08 -10.92 -10.45
CA VAL A 6 4.57 -10.08 -9.35
C VAL A 6 5.63 -9.13 -8.79
N PHE A 7 6.92 -9.47 -8.91
CA PHE A 7 8.03 -8.62 -8.44
C PHE A 7 8.69 -7.82 -9.58
N GLU A 8 8.13 -7.87 -10.79
CA GLU A 8 8.59 -7.01 -11.88
C GLU A 8 7.97 -5.61 -11.75
N PRO A 9 8.72 -4.54 -12.06
CA PRO A 9 8.17 -3.19 -12.12
C PRO A 9 6.98 -3.06 -13.08
N MET A 10 6.14 -2.06 -12.83
CA MET A 10 5.07 -1.66 -13.73
C MET A 10 4.82 -0.16 -13.67
N LYS A 11 4.20 0.39 -14.71
CA LYS A 11 3.81 1.78 -14.78
C LYS A 11 2.28 1.89 -14.73
N ILE A 12 1.77 2.72 -13.83
CA ILE A 12 0.35 3.10 -13.78
C ILE A 12 0.29 4.60 -14.05
N ASN A 13 -0.18 4.98 -15.24
CA ASN A 13 -0.13 6.37 -15.72
C ASN A 13 1.29 6.96 -15.64
N GLY A 14 1.52 7.96 -14.79
CA GLY A 14 2.82 8.58 -14.55
C GLY A 14 3.62 7.99 -13.39
N LEU A 15 3.09 7.02 -12.65
CA LEU A 15 3.71 6.41 -11.48
C LEU A 15 4.41 5.11 -11.85
N GLU A 16 5.69 4.99 -11.50
CA GLU A 16 6.45 3.74 -11.59
C GLU A 16 6.42 3.01 -10.25
N LEU A 17 5.99 1.75 -10.28
CA LEU A 17 6.00 0.83 -9.14
C LEU A 17 7.05 -0.23 -9.37
N LYS A 18 7.84 -0.57 -8.36
CA LYS A 18 8.88 -1.60 -8.35
C LYS A 18 8.31 -3.01 -8.34
N ASN A 19 7.06 -3.18 -7.88
CA ASN A 19 6.37 -4.46 -7.90
C ASN A 19 4.87 -4.30 -8.18
N ARG A 20 4.17 -5.43 -8.35
CA ARG A 20 2.74 -5.47 -8.69
C ARG A 20 1.86 -5.84 -7.50
N MET A 21 2.37 -5.71 -6.28
CA MET A 21 1.63 -5.98 -5.06
C MET A 21 0.90 -4.71 -4.61
N VAL A 22 -0.39 -4.84 -4.34
CA VAL A 22 -1.23 -3.72 -3.89
C VAL A 22 -2.06 -4.14 -2.69
N VAL A 23 -2.32 -3.18 -1.80
CA VAL A 23 -3.28 -3.36 -0.71
C VAL A 23 -4.58 -2.68 -1.10
N SER A 24 -5.68 -3.44 -1.12
CA SER A 24 -7.00 -2.89 -1.40
C SER A 24 -7.46 -1.93 -0.29
N ALA A 25 -8.42 -1.07 -0.64
CA ALA A 25 -9.08 -0.22 0.35
C ALA A 25 -9.79 -1.09 1.39
N MET A 26 -9.46 -0.90 2.67
CA MET A 26 -10.00 -1.65 3.79
C MET A 26 -10.43 -0.70 4.91
N VAL A 27 -11.63 -0.92 5.45
CA VAL A 27 -12.10 -0.22 6.64
C VAL A 27 -11.46 -0.87 7.87
N THR A 28 -10.76 -0.07 8.67
CA THR A 28 -10.11 -0.53 9.92
C THR A 28 -10.74 0.05 11.18
N ASN A 29 -11.65 1.03 11.04
CA ASN A 29 -12.18 1.83 12.14
C ASN A 29 -11.08 2.46 13.02
N TYR A 30 -9.95 2.84 12.43
CA TYR A 30 -8.88 3.54 13.14
C TYR A 30 -8.99 5.07 13.07
N CYS A 31 -9.90 5.61 12.26
CA CYS A 31 -10.19 7.05 12.25
C CYS A 31 -11.01 7.45 13.48
N THR A 32 -11.03 8.74 13.79
CA THR A 32 -11.95 9.31 14.78
C THR A 32 -13.40 9.21 14.30
N PRO A 33 -14.40 9.38 15.20
CA PRO A 33 -15.82 9.34 14.82
C PRO A 33 -16.22 10.38 13.75
N ASP A 34 -15.53 11.52 13.69
CA ASP A 34 -15.70 12.56 12.66
C ASP A 34 -14.86 12.30 11.39
N GLY A 35 -14.22 11.13 11.28
CA GLY A 35 -13.55 10.67 10.07
C GLY A 35 -12.10 11.13 9.90
N LYS A 36 -11.48 11.77 10.90
CA LYS A 36 -10.09 12.23 10.82
C LYS A 36 -9.11 11.07 11.03
N ALA A 37 -8.01 11.12 10.30
CA ALA A 37 -6.90 10.19 10.49
C ALA A 37 -6.33 10.32 11.92
N THR A 38 -6.04 9.19 12.54
CA THR A 38 -5.34 9.10 13.83
C THR A 38 -3.91 8.60 13.61
N GLU A 39 -3.05 8.74 14.63
CA GLU A 39 -1.71 8.13 14.62
C GLU A 39 -1.74 6.62 14.35
N LYS A 40 -2.76 5.92 14.84
CA LYS A 40 -2.94 4.49 14.57
C LYS A 40 -3.23 4.22 13.09
N PHE A 41 -4.06 5.06 12.46
CA PHE A 41 -4.35 4.96 11.03
C PHE A 41 -3.12 5.26 10.17
N ILE A 42 -2.32 6.26 10.56
CA ILE A 42 -1.07 6.63 9.89
C ILE A 42 -0.07 5.49 10.01
N ALA A 43 0.22 5.03 11.23
CA ALA A 43 1.16 3.93 11.48
C ALA A 43 0.77 2.66 10.70
N TYR A 44 -0.53 2.36 10.60
CA TYR A 44 -1.01 1.21 9.81
C TYR A 44 -0.62 1.29 8.32
N HIS A 45 -0.68 2.48 7.71
CA HIS A 45 -0.26 2.66 6.31
C HIS A 45 1.27 2.70 6.17
N GLU A 46 1.98 3.32 7.11
CA GLU A 46 3.44 3.32 7.13
C GLU A 46 4.03 1.91 7.20
N HIS A 47 3.45 1.01 8.01
CA HIS A 47 3.93 -0.37 8.11
C HIS A 47 3.76 -1.13 6.78
N LYS A 48 2.69 -0.86 6.03
CA LYS A 48 2.51 -1.45 4.69
C LYS A 48 3.50 -0.89 3.68
N ALA A 49 3.72 0.42 3.68
CA ALA A 49 4.70 1.05 2.80
C ALA A 49 6.12 0.51 3.08
N LYS A 50 6.52 0.43 4.36
CA LYS A 50 7.80 -0.18 4.78
C LYS A 50 7.90 -1.66 4.40
N GLY A 51 6.76 -2.35 4.29
CA GLY A 51 6.66 -3.75 3.84
C GLY A 51 6.76 -3.95 2.31
N GLY A 52 6.92 -2.89 1.52
CA GLY A 52 7.11 -2.97 0.07
C GLY A 52 5.81 -3.07 -0.73
N TRP A 53 4.66 -2.74 -0.15
CA TRP A 53 3.39 -2.71 -0.89
C TRP A 53 3.31 -1.45 -1.76
N ALA A 54 3.14 -1.63 -3.07
CA ALA A 54 3.10 -0.54 -4.06
C ALA A 54 4.30 0.43 -3.96
N ASP A 55 5.48 -0.11 -3.63
CA ASP A 55 6.77 0.57 -3.66
C ASP A 55 7.30 0.76 -5.09
#